data_AF-A0A2E3W5T5-F1
#
_entry.id   AF-A0A2E3W5T5-F1
#
_cell.length_a   1.000
_cell.length_b   1.000
_cell.length_c   1.000
_cell.angle_alpha   90.00
_cell.angle_beta   90.00
_cell.angle_gamma   90.00
#
_symmetry.space_group_name_H-M   'P 1'
#
loop_
_entity.id
_entity.type
_entity.pdbx_description
1 polymer ?
#
loop_
_entity_poly.entity_id
_entity_poly.type
_entity_poly.pdbx_seq_one_letter_code
_entity_poly.pdbx_strand_id
1 'polypeptide(L)'
;MKTLLFAFTLAISTMSAFGNEYLTFEEIEDSGALKADFPSVRISDAIGVKNVSIKNFCMSADETTLESLVPIMLCDSVEMWGGGNILCGEESLQYVSVPNRYFTYKCVHPRCYKREKTEHSYSKTILIPVRSTHPRRMHTKLYDKEYTIPTCE
;
A
#
# COMPACT_ATOMS: atom_id res chain seq x y z
N MET A 1 17.62 -64.55 32.00
CA MET A 1 16.35 -63.78 32.06
C MET A 1 16.74 -62.33 32.30
N LYS A 2 16.88 -61.50 31.26
CA LYS A 2 15.83 -60.65 30.64
C LYS A 2 15.05 -59.82 31.66
N THR A 3 15.44 -58.55 31.84
CA THR A 3 14.61 -57.30 31.76
C THR A 3 15.50 -56.11 32.17
N LEU A 4 15.97 -55.30 31.20
CA LEU A 4 15.39 -54.01 30.78
C LEU A 4 15.61 -52.88 31.82
N LEU A 5 16.64 -52.03 31.69
CA LEU A 5 16.73 -50.81 30.85
C LEU A 5 15.67 -49.73 31.16
N PHE A 6 16.18 -48.49 31.28
CA PHE A 6 15.53 -47.19 31.13
C PHE A 6 14.71 -46.59 32.30
N ALA A 7 15.35 -45.66 33.01
CA ALA A 7 14.73 -44.40 33.47
C ALA A 7 15.87 -43.37 33.70
N PHE A 8 16.33 -42.71 32.64
CA PHE A 8 16.02 -41.32 32.33
C PHE A 8 16.52 -40.32 33.39
N THR A 9 17.73 -39.83 33.13
CA THR A 9 18.27 -38.55 33.60
C THR A 9 17.25 -37.44 33.39
N LEU A 10 16.66 -36.95 34.47
CA LEU A 10 15.71 -35.84 34.46
C LEU A 10 16.34 -34.68 35.23
N ALA A 11 17.24 -33.96 34.57
CA ALA A 11 17.67 -32.61 34.95
C ALA A 11 18.64 -32.10 33.88
N ILE A 12 18.09 -31.52 32.80
CA ILE A 12 18.61 -30.36 32.04
C ILE A 12 17.55 -30.11 30.96
N SER A 13 16.65 -29.15 31.21
CA SER A 13 16.02 -28.29 30.19
C SER A 13 14.91 -27.40 30.79
N THR A 14 15.16 -26.72 31.91
CA THR A 14 14.40 -25.51 32.26
C THR A 14 15.12 -24.28 31.71
N MET A 15 15.27 -24.21 30.39
CA MET A 15 15.66 -22.99 29.67
C MET A 15 14.91 -22.93 28.33
N SER A 16 13.60 -22.71 28.39
CA SER A 16 12.81 -22.21 27.26
C SER A 16 11.40 -21.86 27.74
N ALA A 17 11.29 -20.84 28.58
CA ALA A 17 9.99 -20.28 28.98
C ALA A 17 9.97 -18.74 28.91
N PHE A 18 10.84 -18.17 28.08
CA PHE A 18 10.60 -16.85 27.51
C PHE A 18 10.37 -17.09 26.02
N GLY A 19 9.12 -17.38 25.69
CA GLY A 19 8.68 -17.30 24.30
C GLY A 19 8.86 -15.85 23.87
N ASN A 20 9.90 -15.58 23.08
CA ASN A 20 9.92 -14.35 22.29
C ASN A 20 8.81 -14.53 21.23
N GLU A 21 7.59 -14.17 21.59
CA GLU A 21 6.53 -13.92 20.63
C GLU A 21 7.00 -12.71 19.80
N TYR A 22 7.50 -13.00 18.60
CA TYR A 22 7.78 -11.95 17.62
C TYR A 22 6.45 -11.48 17.08
N LEU A 23 6.10 -10.21 17.33
CA LEU A 23 4.94 -9.58 16.71
C LEU A 23 5.06 -9.67 15.18
N THR A 24 3.97 -10.04 14.55
CA THR A 24 3.82 -10.01 13.09
C THR A 24 3.90 -8.58 12.57
N PHE A 25 4.18 -8.43 11.27
CA PHE A 25 4.20 -7.11 10.65
C PHE A 25 2.88 -6.35 10.82
N GLU A 26 1.75 -7.06 10.69
CA GLU A 26 0.41 -6.49 10.83
C GLU A 26 0.19 -5.97 12.25
N GLU A 27 0.57 -6.73 13.28
CA GLU A 27 0.46 -6.28 14.67
C GLU A 27 1.33 -5.05 14.96
N ILE A 28 2.54 -4.96 14.36
CA ILE A 28 3.41 -3.80 14.53
C ILE A 28 2.88 -2.59 13.74
N GLU A 29 2.35 -2.80 12.53
CA GLU A 29 1.71 -1.74 11.73
C GLU A 29 0.46 -1.20 12.44
N ASP A 30 -0.38 -2.08 12.97
CA ASP A 30 -1.62 -1.74 13.70
C ASP A 30 -1.33 -1.01 15.02
N SER A 31 -0.21 -1.32 15.68
CA SER A 31 0.27 -0.54 16.85
C SER A 31 0.65 0.90 16.50
N GLY A 32 0.78 1.20 15.20
CA GLY A 32 1.22 2.49 14.68
C GLY A 32 2.73 2.72 14.80
N ALA A 33 3.51 1.75 15.29
CA ALA A 33 4.96 1.86 15.41
C ALA A 33 5.67 1.89 14.05
N LEU A 34 5.09 1.22 13.05
CA LEU A 34 5.53 1.21 11.66
C LEU A 34 4.44 1.74 10.75
N LYS A 35 4.85 2.18 9.56
CA LYS A 35 3.95 2.56 8.47
C LYS A 35 4.52 2.04 7.15
N ALA A 36 3.73 1.27 6.42
CA ALA A 36 4.03 0.97 5.02
C ALA A 36 3.51 2.09 4.11
N ASP A 37 4.39 2.63 3.28
CA ASP A 37 4.04 3.64 2.29
C ASP A 37 3.69 2.97 0.95
N PHE A 38 2.44 2.53 0.83
CA PHE A 38 1.92 1.99 -0.42
C PHE A 38 1.86 3.06 -1.53
N PRO A 39 2.23 2.75 -2.78
CA PRO A 39 2.06 3.68 -3.88
C PRO A 39 0.58 3.97 -4.12
N SER A 40 0.30 5.10 -4.76
CA SER A 40 -1.07 5.54 -5.03
C SER A 40 -1.43 5.43 -6.51
N VAL A 41 -2.62 4.94 -6.77
CA VAL A 41 -3.31 4.94 -8.05
C VAL A 41 -4.05 6.26 -8.22
N ARG A 42 -3.93 6.88 -9.40
CA ARG A 42 -4.62 8.12 -9.74
C ARG A 42 -5.97 7.83 -10.37
N ILE A 43 -7.03 8.32 -9.74
CA ILE A 43 -8.40 8.26 -10.26
C ILE A 43 -8.86 9.67 -10.55
N SER A 44 -9.47 9.90 -11.70
CA SER A 44 -10.08 11.19 -12.02
C SER A 44 -11.54 11.22 -11.58
N ASP A 45 -11.97 12.33 -11.01
CA ASP A 45 -13.36 12.66 -10.68
C ASP A 45 -13.70 14.08 -11.20
N ALA A 46 -14.88 14.59 -10.86
CA ALA A 46 -15.32 15.90 -11.34
C ALA A 46 -14.46 17.08 -10.82
N ILE A 47 -13.76 16.93 -9.68
CA ILE A 47 -12.90 17.98 -9.10
C ILE A 47 -11.48 17.90 -9.66
N GLY A 48 -11.02 16.71 -10.01
CA GLY A 48 -9.69 16.53 -10.57
C GLY A 48 -9.18 15.12 -10.39
N VAL A 49 -7.96 14.99 -9.86
CA VAL A 49 -7.29 13.70 -9.68
C VAL A 49 -7.13 13.39 -8.20
N LYS A 50 -7.73 12.29 -7.78
CA LYS A 50 -7.62 11.69 -6.46
C LYS A 50 -6.54 10.61 -6.44
N ASN A 51 -5.74 10.57 -5.38
CA ASN A 51 -4.75 9.52 -5.15
C ASN A 51 -5.33 8.51 -4.16
N VAL A 52 -5.47 7.25 -4.56
CA VAL A 52 -5.96 6.16 -3.71
C VAL A 52 -4.88 5.10 -3.59
N SER A 53 -4.65 4.58 -2.38
CA SER A 53 -3.61 3.57 -2.15
C SER A 53 -3.85 2.31 -3.01
N ILE A 54 -2.79 1.76 -3.60
CA ILE A 54 -2.82 0.49 -4.36
C ILE A 54 -3.33 -0.68 -3.51
N LYS A 55 -3.28 -0.58 -2.17
CA LYS A 55 -3.82 -1.58 -1.24
C LYS A 55 -5.34 -1.78 -1.41
N ASN A 56 -6.04 -0.78 -1.96
CA ASN A 56 -7.48 -0.84 -2.21
C ASN A 56 -7.82 -1.40 -3.59
N PHE A 57 -6.86 -1.97 -4.31
CA PHE A 57 -7.06 -2.50 -5.66
C PHE A 57 -6.59 -3.96 -5.76
N CYS A 58 -7.25 -4.70 -6.64
CA CYS A 58 -6.72 -5.91 -7.25
C CYS A 58 -6.25 -5.59 -8.67
N MET A 59 -5.48 -6.50 -9.24
CA MET A 59 -4.98 -6.44 -10.60
C MET A 59 -5.63 -7.56 -11.41
N SER A 60 -6.07 -7.25 -12.62
CA SER A 60 -6.62 -8.26 -13.54
C SER A 60 -5.61 -9.38 -13.83
N ALA A 61 -6.11 -10.53 -14.28
CA ALA A 61 -5.26 -11.70 -14.57
C ALA A 61 -4.23 -11.45 -15.69
N ASP A 62 -4.53 -10.54 -16.62
CA ASP A 62 -3.63 -10.10 -17.69
C ASP A 62 -2.75 -8.90 -17.31
N GLU A 63 -2.83 -8.43 -16.06
CA GLU A 63 -2.08 -7.32 -15.47
C GLU A 63 -2.32 -5.95 -16.14
N THR A 64 -3.37 -5.82 -16.96
CA THR A 64 -3.66 -4.60 -17.72
C THR A 64 -4.55 -3.59 -16.98
N THR A 65 -5.33 -4.03 -16.00
CA THR A 65 -6.24 -3.18 -15.23
C THR A 65 -6.05 -3.35 -13.72
N LEU A 66 -6.36 -2.28 -13.00
CA LEU A 66 -6.48 -2.25 -11.55
C LEU A 66 -7.93 -1.98 -11.20
N GLU A 67 -8.54 -2.87 -10.43
CA GLU A 67 -9.94 -2.77 -10.04
C GLU A 67 -10.04 -2.59 -8.53
N SER A 68 -10.90 -1.67 -8.09
CA SER A 68 -11.03 -1.39 -6.67
C SER A 68 -11.67 -2.57 -5.93
N LEU A 69 -11.07 -2.98 -4.82
CA LEU A 69 -11.62 -4.00 -3.90
C LEU A 69 -12.80 -3.47 -3.07
N VAL A 70 -12.79 -2.16 -2.81
CA VAL A 70 -13.81 -1.46 -2.03
C VAL A 70 -14.31 -0.26 -2.83
N PRO A 71 -15.59 0.13 -2.70
CA PRO A 71 -16.09 1.29 -3.41
C PRO A 71 -15.38 2.55 -2.93
N ILE A 72 -15.03 3.41 -3.88
CA ILE A 72 -14.31 4.66 -3.66
C ILE A 72 -15.31 5.81 -3.79
N MET A 73 -15.31 6.69 -2.81
CA MET A 73 -16.10 7.92 -2.86
C MET A 73 -15.50 8.85 -3.92
N LEU A 74 -16.27 9.15 -4.96
CA LEU A 74 -15.89 10.05 -6.04
C LEU A 74 -16.86 11.22 -6.13
N CYS A 75 -16.36 12.33 -6.63
CA CYS A 75 -17.17 13.49 -6.93
C CYS A 75 -17.79 13.37 -8.32
N ASP A 76 -19.11 13.35 -8.40
CA ASP A 76 -19.87 13.24 -9.66
C ASP A 76 -20.11 14.59 -10.31
N SER A 77 -20.30 15.63 -9.49
CA SER A 77 -20.56 16.99 -9.95
C SER A 77 -19.84 18.02 -9.10
N VAL A 78 -19.47 19.13 -9.73
CA VAL A 78 -18.83 20.26 -9.06
C VAL A 78 -19.80 21.41 -8.87
N GLU A 79 -19.69 22.07 -7.73
CA GLU A 79 -20.32 23.35 -7.46
C GLU A 79 -19.27 24.45 -7.42
N MET A 80 -19.52 25.53 -8.16
CA MET A 80 -18.70 26.74 -8.09
C MET A 80 -19.26 27.68 -7.03
N TRP A 81 -18.52 27.85 -5.95
CA TRP A 81 -18.81 28.87 -4.95
C TRP A 81 -18.01 30.14 -5.26
N GLY A 82 -18.61 31.31 -4.99
CA GLY A 82 -18.05 32.61 -5.36
C GLY A 82 -16.54 32.75 -5.07
N GLY A 83 -15.82 33.43 -5.96
CA GLY A 83 -14.36 33.58 -5.86
C GLY A 83 -13.54 32.46 -6.50
N GLY A 84 -14.16 31.53 -7.24
CA GLY A 84 -13.45 30.48 -7.99
C GLY A 84 -13.15 29.22 -7.18
N ASN A 85 -13.78 29.06 -6.01
CA ASN A 85 -13.66 27.86 -5.21
C ASN A 85 -14.54 26.77 -5.82
N ILE A 86 -13.94 25.62 -6.15
CA ILE A 86 -14.64 24.44 -6.67
C ILE A 86 -14.83 23.47 -5.50
N LEU A 87 -16.09 23.12 -5.22
CA LEU A 87 -16.47 22.13 -4.22
C LEU A 87 -17.15 20.95 -4.91
N CYS A 88 -17.23 19.83 -4.21
CA CYS A 88 -18.04 18.72 -4.68
C CYS A 88 -19.51 19.01 -4.37
N GLY A 89 -20.37 18.93 -5.38
CA GLY A 89 -21.81 19.03 -5.20
C GLY A 89 -22.40 17.69 -4.77
N GLU A 90 -22.13 16.66 -5.57
CA GLU A 90 -22.63 15.30 -5.35
C GLU A 90 -21.49 14.29 -5.31
N GLU A 91 -21.50 13.43 -4.30
CA GLU A 91 -20.54 12.34 -4.15
C GLU A 91 -21.26 10.98 -4.17
N SER A 92 -20.65 10.00 -4.82
CA SER A 92 -21.13 8.62 -4.81
C SER A 92 -20.02 7.61 -4.60
N LEU A 93 -20.38 6.46 -4.03
CA LEU A 93 -19.49 5.32 -3.84
C LEU A 93 -19.48 4.45 -5.10
N GLN A 94 -18.33 4.35 -5.75
CA GLN A 94 -18.19 3.64 -7.03
C GLN A 94 -17.08 2.61 -6.97
N TYR A 95 -17.32 1.44 -7.58
CA TYR A 95 -16.25 0.54 -7.95
C TYR A 95 -15.60 1.05 -9.22
N VAL A 96 -14.27 1.20 -9.21
CA VAL A 96 -13.52 1.76 -10.32
C VAL A 96 -12.61 0.70 -10.94
N SER A 97 -12.49 0.74 -12.25
CA SER A 97 -11.48 0.01 -13.00
C SER A 97 -10.63 1.03 -13.76
N VAL A 98 -9.33 1.02 -13.52
CA VAL A 98 -8.39 1.93 -14.16
C VAL A 98 -7.30 1.14 -14.88
N PRO A 99 -6.86 1.56 -16.07
CA PRO A 99 -5.74 0.95 -16.74
C PRO A 99 -4.48 0.97 -15.86
N ASN A 100 -3.74 -0.13 -15.81
CA ASN A 100 -2.44 -0.24 -15.16
C ASN A 100 -1.35 0.46 -15.98
N ARG A 101 -1.54 1.76 -16.20
CA ARG A 101 -0.59 2.64 -16.89
C ARG A 101 -0.70 4.05 -16.34
N TYR A 102 0.43 4.65 -16.04
CA TYR A 102 0.52 6.03 -15.60
C TYR A 102 1.70 6.73 -16.26
N PHE A 103 1.64 8.06 -16.28
CA PHE A 103 2.62 8.87 -16.98
C PHE A 103 3.38 9.78 -16.02
N THR A 104 4.70 9.84 -16.18
CA THR A 104 5.55 10.85 -15.57
C THR A 104 6.04 11.83 -16.62
N TYR A 105 6.16 13.10 -16.24
CA TYR A 105 6.69 14.14 -17.12
C TYR A 105 8.02 14.63 -16.58
N LYS A 106 9.08 14.52 -17.38
CA LYS A 106 10.39 15.07 -17.04
C LYS A 106 10.64 16.32 -17.86
N CYS A 107 11.08 17.40 -17.20
CA CYS A 107 11.57 18.56 -17.93
C CYS A 107 12.92 18.23 -18.58
N VAL A 108 12.97 18.31 -19.90
CA VAL A 108 14.21 18.07 -20.68
C VAL A 108 14.90 19.38 -21.08
N HIS A 109 14.25 20.52 -20.85
CA HIS A 109 14.84 21.84 -21.05
C HIS A 109 14.95 22.58 -19.71
N PRO A 110 16.01 23.37 -19.45
CA PRO A 110 16.18 24.14 -18.20
C PRO A 110 15.01 25.05 -17.84
N ARG A 111 14.27 25.54 -18.85
CA ARG A 111 13.06 26.37 -18.71
C ARG A 111 11.75 25.57 -18.69
N CYS A 112 11.79 24.24 -18.64
CA CYS A 112 10.63 23.33 -18.62
C CYS A 112 9.57 23.49 -19.74
N TYR A 113 9.84 24.26 -20.81
CA TYR A 113 8.90 24.38 -21.94
C TYR A 113 8.82 23.12 -22.80
N LYS A 114 9.82 22.22 -22.69
CA LYS A 114 9.79 20.90 -23.31
C LYS A 114 9.76 19.85 -22.20
N ARG A 115 8.75 18.98 -22.25
CA ARG A 115 8.56 17.87 -21.32
C ARG A 115 8.57 16.56 -22.10
N GLU A 116 9.26 15.57 -21.57
CA GLU A 116 9.22 14.20 -22.06
C GLU A 116 8.20 13.41 -21.23
N LYS A 117 7.37 12.63 -21.92
CA LYS A 117 6.34 11.78 -21.32
C LYS A 117 6.87 10.35 -21.26
N THR A 118 6.94 9.78 -20.06
CA THR A 118 7.32 8.38 -19.84
C THR A 118 6.11 7.62 -19.30
N GLU A 119 5.78 6.50 -19.92
CA GLU A 119 4.74 5.57 -19.47
C GLU A 119 5.33 4.52 -18.52
N HIS A 120 4.57 4.19 -17.48
CA HIS A 120 4.92 3.21 -16.47
C HIS A 120 3.69 2.38 -16.13
N SER A 121 3.91 1.16 -15.66
CA SER A 121 2.89 0.28 -15.09
C SER A 121 3.37 -0.25 -13.74
N TYR A 122 2.44 -0.72 -12.91
CA TYR A 122 2.80 -1.48 -11.73
C TYR A 122 3.02 -2.95 -12.11
N SER A 123 4.10 -3.54 -11.61
CA SER A 123 4.25 -4.99 -11.62
C SER A 123 3.33 -5.62 -10.57
N LYS A 124 2.99 -6.90 -10.73
CA LYS A 124 2.18 -7.65 -9.77
C LYS A 124 2.75 -7.62 -8.35
N THR A 125 4.07 -7.75 -8.23
CA THR A 125 4.81 -7.59 -6.97
C THR A 125 5.59 -6.28 -7.01
N ILE A 126 5.41 -5.45 -5.98
CA ILE A 126 6.06 -4.15 -5.82
C ILE A 126 6.83 -4.10 -4.50
N LEU A 127 7.83 -3.21 -4.44
CA LEU A 127 8.54 -2.90 -3.20
C LEU A 127 7.89 -1.69 -2.52
N ILE A 128 7.44 -1.87 -1.28
CA ILE A 128 6.86 -0.82 -0.46
C ILE A 128 7.83 -0.44 0.68
N PRO A 129 8.20 0.85 0.82
CA PRO A 129 9.07 1.26 1.91
C PRO A 129 8.32 1.22 3.24
N VAL A 130 8.93 0.58 4.23
CA VAL A 130 8.46 0.56 5.61
C VAL A 130 9.24 1.59 6.40
N ARG A 131 8.53 2.46 7.11
CA ARG A 131 9.11 3.52 7.94
C ARG A 131 8.74 3.36 9.39
N SER A 132 9.63 3.82 10.28
CA SER A 132 9.27 4.03 11.66
C SER A 132 8.35 5.23 11.81
N THR A 133 7.35 5.09 12.66
CA THR A 133 6.46 6.18 13.08
C THR A 133 6.94 6.67 14.43
N HIS A 134 7.45 7.90 14.50
CA HIS A 134 7.82 8.51 15.77
C HIS A 134 7.09 9.84 15.91
N PRO A 135 6.33 10.08 16.99
CA PRO A 135 5.49 11.28 17.13
C PRO A 135 6.25 12.61 17.23
N ARG A 136 7.58 12.57 17.20
CA ARG A 136 8.48 13.73 17.43
C ARG A 136 9.74 13.70 16.57
N ARG A 137 9.90 12.71 15.70
CA ARG A 137 11.08 12.56 14.85
C ARG A 137 10.65 12.33 13.42
N MET A 138 11.55 12.66 12.51
CA MET A 138 11.36 12.41 11.09
C MET A 138 11.21 10.90 10.85
N HIS A 139 10.21 10.51 10.05
CA HIS A 139 9.99 9.12 9.66
C HIS A 139 11.23 8.55 8.97
N THR A 140 11.83 7.52 9.54
CA THR A 140 13.05 6.91 9.00
C THR A 140 12.66 5.66 8.23
N LYS A 141 13.10 5.55 6.96
CA LYS A 141 12.97 4.32 6.19
C LYS A 141 13.81 3.23 6.85
N LEU A 142 13.20 2.08 7.12
CA LEU A 142 13.85 0.94 7.74
C LEU A 142 14.29 -0.07 6.68
N TYR A 143 13.35 -0.53 5.87
CA TYR A 143 13.57 -1.51 4.80
C TYR A 143 12.47 -1.41 3.75
N ASP A 144 12.64 -2.12 2.62
CA ASP A 144 11.57 -2.33 1.63
C ASP A 144 10.96 -3.71 1.84
N LYS A 145 9.63 -3.77 1.85
CA LYS A 145 8.84 -5.01 1.94
C LYS A 145 8.26 -5.33 0.56
N GLU A 146 8.27 -6.60 0.17
CA GLU A 146 7.53 -7.04 -1.02
C GLU A 146 6.03 -7.07 -0.74
N TYR A 147 5.24 -6.54 -1.68
CA TYR A 147 3.79 -6.58 -1.65
C TYR A 147 3.27 -7.06 -3.01
N THR A 148 2.48 -8.12 -2.97
CA THR A 148 1.80 -8.66 -4.16
C THR A 148 0.39 -8.11 -4.22
N ILE A 149 0.09 -7.36 -5.27
CA ILE A 149 -1.26 -6.86 -5.55
C ILE A 149 -2.16 -8.07 -5.82
N PRO A 150 -3.30 -8.23 -5.11
CA PRO A 150 -4.16 -9.40 -5.29
C PRO A 150 -4.69 -9.50 -6.72
N THR A 151 -5.10 -10.69 -7.16
CA THR A 151 -5.78 -10.86 -8.45
C THR A 151 -7.27 -10.62 -8.27
N CYS A 152 -7.92 -9.95 -9.22
CA CYS A 152 -9.37 -9.79 -9.19
C CYS A 152 -10.04 -11.16 -9.42
N GLU A 153 -11.07 -11.48 -8.62
CA GLU A 153 -11.85 -12.72 -8.73
C GLU A 153 -13.02 -12.57 -9.73
#